data_AF-A0A7V2NHA4-F1
#
_entry.id   AF-A0A7V2NHA4-F1
#
_cell.length_a   1.000
_cell.length_b   1.000
_cell.length_c   1.000
_cell.angle_alpha   90.00
_cell.angle_beta   90.00
_cell.angle_gamma   90.00
#
_symmetry.space_group_name_H-M   'P 1'
#
loop_
_entity.id
_entity.type
_entity.pdbx_description
1 polymer ?
#
loop_
_entity_poly.entity_id
_entity_poly.type
_entity_poly.pdbx_seq_one_letter_code
_entity_poly.pdbx_strand_id
1 'polypeptide(L)'
;MKNKSILVISMLLLLIASLFANNVSDIAMEYLKYLFNENYFAAYEMQTFEMRSQFNVDKMKELITNIKTQFGRFKKMYYLKQEEREGYIFNIFRADYEKYSLMLTVAV
;
A
#
# COMPACT_ATOMS: atom_id res chain seq x y z
N MET A 1 18.52 16.58 39.27
CA MET A 1 18.10 15.36 38.54
C MET A 1 16.82 15.54 37.70
N LYS A 2 16.43 16.75 37.27
CA LYS A 2 15.18 16.99 36.51
C LYS A 2 15.32 17.06 34.97
N ASN A 3 16.55 17.09 34.42
CA ASN A 3 16.76 17.29 32.98
C ASN A 3 16.96 16.00 32.17
N LYS A 4 17.23 14.86 32.81
CA LYS A 4 17.45 13.58 32.10
C LYS A 4 16.15 13.01 31.53
N SER A 5 15.03 13.14 32.25
CA SER A 5 13.73 12.62 31.82
C SER A 5 13.18 13.35 30.60
N ILE A 6 13.34 14.67 30.52
CA ILE A 6 12.88 15.47 29.37
C ILE A 6 13.67 15.09 28.11
N LEU A 7 15.00 14.97 28.23
CA LEU A 7 15.87 14.58 27.13
C LEU A 7 15.54 13.19 26.58
N VAL A 8 15.23 12.23 27.47
CA VAL A 8 14.80 10.87 27.10
C VAL A 8 13.44 10.86 26.42
N ILE A 9 12.48 11.66 26.90
CA ILE A 9 11.14 11.77 26.30
C ILE A 9 11.22 12.39 24.90
N SER A 10 12.03 13.45 24.72
CA SER A 10 12.25 14.07 23.40
C SER A 10 12.90 13.10 22.41
N MET A 11 13.84 12.27 22.86
CA MET A 11 14.51 11.26 22.03
C MET A 11 13.55 10.13 21.61
N LEU A 12 12.66 9.69 22.51
CA LEU A 12 11.62 8.69 22.23
C LEU A 12 10.58 9.19 21.21
N LEU A 13 10.15 10.45 21.32
CA LEU A 13 9.20 11.05 20.37
C LEU A 13 9.79 11.18 18.95
N LEU A 14 11.09 11.50 18.84
CA LEU A 14 11.80 11.55 17.55
C LEU A 14 11.93 10.15 16.90
N LEU A 15 12.15 9.11 17.71
CA LEU A 15 12.19 7.72 17.21
C LEU A 15 10.83 7.25 16.70
N ILE A 16 9.74 7.57 17.42
CA ILE A 16 8.37 7.21 17.02
C ILE A 16 7.98 7.92 15.71
N ALA A 17 8.30 9.22 15.55
CA ALA A 17 8.05 9.94 14.32
C ALA A 17 8.77 9.34 13.10
N SER A 18 9.99 8.82 13.28
CA SER A 18 10.76 8.16 12.21
C SER A 18 10.22 6.79 11.79
N LEU A 19 9.39 6.14 12.62
CA LEU A 19 8.71 4.89 12.27
C LEU A 19 7.51 5.10 11.33
N PHE A 20 6.91 6.30 11.33
CA PHE A 20 5.78 6.61 10.44
C PHE A 20 6.21 6.99 9.02
N ALA A 21 7.40 7.57 8.84
CA ALA A 21 7.91 7.98 7.52
C ALA A 21 8.33 6.79 6.63
N ASN A 22 8.70 5.64 7.22
CA ASN A 22 9.09 4.43 6.49
C ASN A 22 7.91 3.49 6.18
N ASN A 23 6.68 3.85 6.56
CA ASN A 23 5.55 2.91 6.60
C ASN A 23 4.65 2.96 5.33
N VAL A 24 4.81 3.98 4.50
CA VAL A 24 3.87 4.25 3.39
C VAL A 24 3.96 3.19 2.29
N SER A 25 5.17 2.78 1.93
CA SER A 25 5.39 1.68 0.99
C SER A 25 4.91 0.33 1.52
N ASP A 26 5.02 0.13 2.84
CA ASP A 26 4.56 -1.10 3.50
C ASP A 26 3.03 -1.17 3.53
N ILE A 27 2.34 -0.06 3.80
CA ILE A 27 0.89 0.07 3.69
C ILE A 27 0.42 -0.22 2.25
N ALA A 28 1.07 0.38 1.26
CA ALA A 28 0.74 0.13 -0.14
C ALA A 28 0.97 -1.33 -0.56
N MET A 29 2.06 -1.93 -0.09
CA MET A 29 2.38 -3.35 -0.31
C MET A 29 1.35 -4.27 0.35
N GLU A 30 0.94 -3.97 1.58
CA GLU A 30 -0.06 -4.74 2.32
C GLU A 30 -1.45 -4.65 1.66
N TYR A 31 -1.86 -3.46 1.23
CA TYR A 31 -3.08 -3.27 0.45
C TYR A 31 -3.11 -4.16 -0.80
N LEU A 32 -2.04 -4.13 -1.60
CA LEU A 32 -1.92 -4.95 -2.82
C LEU A 32 -1.87 -6.45 -2.50
N LYS A 33 -1.23 -6.86 -1.39
CA LYS A 33 -1.24 -8.25 -0.93
C LYS A 33 -2.65 -8.72 -0.58
N TYR A 34 -3.43 -7.93 0.16
CA TYR A 34 -4.82 -8.30 0.44
C TYR A 34 -5.65 -8.39 -0.83
N LEU A 35 -5.50 -7.42 -1.74
CA LEU A 35 -6.24 -7.38 -3.00
C LEU A 35 -5.93 -8.61 -3.88
N PHE A 36 -4.64 -8.93 -4.10
CA PHE A 36 -4.26 -10.07 -4.95
C PHE A 36 -4.47 -11.44 -4.32
N ASN A 37 -4.50 -11.52 -2.98
CA ASN A 37 -4.89 -12.74 -2.26
C ASN A 37 -6.40 -12.84 -2.02
N GLU A 38 -7.20 -11.99 -2.68
CA GLU A 38 -8.66 -12.01 -2.61
C GLU A 38 -9.25 -11.75 -1.21
N ASN A 39 -8.46 -11.18 -0.30
CA ASN A 39 -8.95 -10.67 0.98
C ASN A 39 -9.52 -9.26 0.78
N TYR A 40 -10.59 -9.18 0.00
CA TYR A 40 -11.14 -7.90 -0.47
C TYR A 40 -11.65 -7.01 0.66
N PHE A 41 -12.17 -7.59 1.74
CA PHE A 41 -12.65 -6.79 2.87
C PHE A 41 -11.50 -6.10 3.60
N ALA A 42 -10.38 -6.79 3.83
CA ALA A 42 -9.19 -6.16 4.42
C ALA A 42 -8.62 -5.06 3.50
N ALA A 43 -8.55 -5.31 2.19
CA ALA A 43 -8.13 -4.29 1.22
C ALA A 43 -9.09 -3.07 1.22
N TYR A 44 -10.40 -3.31 1.29
CA TYR A 44 -11.43 -2.27 1.38
C TYR A 44 -11.29 -1.42 2.65
N GLU A 45 -11.00 -2.04 3.80
CA GLU A 45 -10.81 -1.30 5.05
C GLU A 45 -9.54 -0.43 5.07
N MET A 46 -8.57 -0.70 4.21
CA MET A 46 -7.37 0.17 4.07
C MET A 46 -7.62 1.43 3.23
N GLN A 47 -8.75 1.52 2.54
CA GLN A 47 -9.08 2.66 1.70
C GLN A 47 -9.63 3.84 2.51
N THR A 48 -9.42 5.05 1.99
CA THR A 48 -10.12 6.24 2.48
C THR A 48 -11.63 6.11 2.31
N PHE A 49 -12.39 6.86 3.12
CA PHE A 49 -13.85 6.84 3.07
C PHE A 49 -14.39 7.15 1.67
N GLU A 50 -13.77 8.11 0.99
CA GLU A 50 -14.12 8.53 -0.37
C GLU A 50 -13.88 7.38 -1.36
N MET A 51 -12.73 6.72 -1.28
CA MET A 51 -12.36 5.65 -2.22
C MET A 51 -13.23 4.41 -2.05
N ARG A 52 -13.66 4.09 -0.82
CA ARG A 52 -14.60 2.99 -0.55
C ARG A 52 -15.91 3.12 -1.33
N SER A 53 -16.41 4.34 -1.53
CA SER A 53 -17.63 4.58 -2.32
C SER A 53 -17.43 4.35 -3.82
N GLN A 54 -16.22 4.60 -4.32
CA GLN A 54 -15.90 4.52 -5.75
C GLN A 54 -15.38 3.13 -6.16
N PHE A 55 -14.70 2.43 -5.25
CA PHE A 55 -14.03 1.17 -5.50
C PHE A 55 -14.32 0.14 -4.40
N ASN A 56 -15.60 -0.23 -4.30
CA ASN A 56 -16.10 -1.21 -3.35
C ASN A 56 -15.63 -2.66 -3.64
N VAL A 57 -15.97 -3.57 -2.72
CA VAL A 57 -15.58 -4.99 -2.79
C VAL A 57 -15.96 -5.67 -4.11
N ASP A 58 -17.14 -5.37 -4.67
CA ASP A 58 -17.57 -6.01 -5.92
C ASP A 58 -16.73 -5.55 -7.11
N LYS A 59 -16.41 -4.26 -7.17
CA LYS A 59 -15.48 -3.72 -8.19
C LYS A 59 -14.07 -4.27 -8.03
N MET A 60 -13.61 -4.52 -6.80
CA MET A 60 -12.32 -5.19 -6.55
C MET A 60 -12.30 -6.62 -7.11
N LYS A 61 -13.36 -7.40 -6.85
CA LYS A 61 -13.51 -8.76 -7.36
C LYS A 61 -13.52 -8.79 -8.88
N GLU A 62 -14.28 -7.88 -9.49
CA GLU A 62 -14.35 -7.75 -10.94
C GLU A 62 -12.97 -7.42 -11.53
N LEU A 63 -12.27 -6.43 -10.97
CA LEU A 63 -10.93 -6.06 -11.41
C LEU A 63 -9.97 -7.26 -11.35
N ILE A 64 -9.91 -7.97 -10.22
CA ILE A 64 -9.00 -9.11 -10.06
C ILE A 64 -9.37 -10.27 -10.98
N THR A 65 -10.66 -10.52 -11.20
CA THR A 65 -11.14 -11.53 -12.15
C THR A 65 -10.70 -11.20 -13.58
N ASN A 66 -10.84 -9.94 -13.98
CA ASN A 66 -10.40 -9.46 -15.29
C ASN A 66 -8.89 -9.56 -15.46
N ILE A 67 -8.11 -9.16 -14.43
CA ILE A 67 -6.65 -9.29 -14.44
C ILE A 67 -6.24 -10.76 -14.60
N LYS A 68 -6.83 -11.69 -13.85
CA LYS A 68 -6.52 -13.12 -13.94
C LYS A 68 -6.85 -13.70 -15.32
N THR A 69 -7.97 -13.29 -15.89
CA THR A 69 -8.40 -13.74 -17.23
C THR A 69 -7.43 -13.26 -18.32
N GLN A 70 -7.05 -11.99 -18.26
CA GLN A 70 -6.21 -11.36 -19.28
C GLN A 70 -4.74 -11.75 -19.14
N PHE A 71 -4.19 -11.70 -17.93
CA PHE A 71 -2.75 -11.80 -17.67
C PHE A 71 -2.31 -13.15 -17.08
N GLY A 72 -3.26 -14.00 -16.67
CA GLY A 72 -3.00 -15.31 -16.07
C GLY A 72 -2.77 -15.22 -14.56
N ARG A 73 -2.18 -16.25 -13.96
CA ARG A 73 -1.97 -16.29 -12.51
C ARG A 73 -0.90 -15.29 -12.06
N PHE A 74 -1.13 -14.66 -10.91
CA PHE A 74 -0.14 -13.83 -10.22
C PHE A 74 1.06 -14.69 -9.79
N LYS A 75 2.27 -14.21 -10.05
CA LYS A 75 3.51 -14.89 -9.66
C LYS A 75 4.21 -14.18 -8.51
N LYS A 76 4.54 -12.90 -8.71
CA LYS A 76 5.34 -12.13 -7.75
C LYS A 76 5.16 -10.64 -7.99
N MET A 77 5.36 -9.84 -6.94
CA MET A 77 5.35 -8.39 -7.00
C MET A 77 6.66 -7.84 -6.46
N TYR A 78 7.11 -6.73 -7.04
CA TYR A 78 8.33 -6.03 -6.69
C TYR A 78 8.01 -4.56 -6.46
N TYR A 79 8.47 -4.02 -5.34
CA TYR A 79 8.51 -2.57 -5.15
C TYR A 79 9.61 -1.99 -6.04
N LEU A 80 9.32 -0.89 -6.73
CA LEU A 80 10.27 -0.25 -7.63
C LEU A 80 10.77 1.07 -7.07
N LYS A 81 9.85 1.98 -6.72
CA LYS A 81 10.18 3.32 -6.24
C LYS A 81 8.96 4.01 -5.62
N GLN A 82 9.26 5.08 -4.91
CA GLN A 82 8.30 6.05 -4.41
C GLN A 82 8.52 7.38 -5.13
N GLU A 83 7.43 8.06 -5.45
CA GLU A 83 7.43 9.42 -6.00
C GLU A 83 6.45 10.29 -5.20
N GLU A 84 6.81 11.54 -4.95
CA GLU A 84 5.90 12.52 -4.35
C GLU A 84 5.39 13.46 -5.44
N ARG A 85 4.07 13.63 -5.56
CA ARG A 85 3.47 14.58 -6.49
C ARG A 85 2.23 15.21 -5.86
N GLU A 86 2.13 16.53 -5.94
CA GLU A 86 0.95 17.29 -5.49
C GLU A 86 0.55 16.99 -4.03
N GLY A 87 1.52 16.69 -3.16
CA GLY A 87 1.29 16.36 -1.75
C GLY A 87 0.88 14.91 -1.47
N TYR A 88 0.86 14.05 -2.50
CA TYR A 88 0.59 12.62 -2.37
C TYR A 88 1.85 11.77 -2.58
N ILE A 89 1.92 10.64 -1.87
CA ILE A 89 3.01 9.68 -2.02
C ILE A 89 2.56 8.52 -2.90
N PHE A 90 3.16 8.41 -4.08
CA PHE A 90 2.90 7.36 -5.06
C PHE A 90 3.92 6.24 -4.92
N ASN A 91 3.45 5.05 -4.56
CA ASN A 91 4.25 3.83 -4.49
C ASN A 91 4.07 3.03 -5.78
N ILE A 92 5.17 2.80 -6.48
CA ILE A 92 5.17 2.14 -7.79
C ILE A 92 5.73 0.74 -7.65
N PHE A 93 4.97 -0.23 -8.16
CA PHE A 93 5.29 -1.65 -8.13
C PHE A 93 5.25 -2.24 -9.54
N ARG A 94 5.95 -3.36 -9.72
CA ARG A 94 5.76 -4.26 -10.85
C ARG A 94 5.21 -5.58 -10.34
N ALA A 95 4.08 -6.02 -10.89
CA ALA A 95 3.51 -7.34 -10.65
C ALA A 95 3.68 -8.22 -11.88
N ASP A 96 4.36 -9.35 -11.71
CA ASP A 96 4.56 -10.36 -12.74
C ASP A 96 3.41 -11.38 -12.70
N TYR A 97 2.81 -11.59 -13.86
CA TYR A 97 1.82 -12.64 -14.11
C TYR A 97 2.40 -13.68 -15.08
N GLU A 98 1.61 -14.69 -15.42
CA GLU A 98 2.02 -15.72 -16.38
C GLU A 98 2.32 -15.18 -17.77
N LYS A 99 1.50 -14.25 -18.27
CA LYS A 99 1.59 -13.75 -19.65
C LYS A 99 2.39 -12.44 -19.75
N TYR A 100 2.20 -11.52 -18.81
CA TYR A 100 2.78 -10.17 -18.86
C TYR A 100 3.09 -9.62 -17.46
N SER A 101 3.85 -8.53 -17.41
CA SER A 101 4.04 -7.72 -16.19
C SER A 101 3.15 -6.48 -16.22
N LEU A 102 2.56 -6.13 -15.08
CA LEU A 102 1.79 -4.92 -14.88
C LEU A 102 2.55 -3.94 -13.99
N MET A 103 2.51 -2.66 -14.35
CA MET A 103 2.92 -1.57 -13.48
C MET A 103 1.73 -1.17 -12.63
N LEU A 104 1.92 -1.11 -11.32
CA LEU A 104 0.89 -0.76 -10.36
C LEU A 104 1.34 0.48 -9.60
N THR A 105 0.37 1.36 -9.32
CA THR A 105 0.61 2.58 -8.54
C THR A 105 -0.43 2.65 -7.44
N VAL A 106 0.02 2.86 -6.20
CA VAL A 106 -0.84 3.12 -5.04
C VAL A 106 -0.47 4.49 -4.48
N ALA A 107 -1.44 5.39 -4.46
CA ALA A 107 -1.31 6.68 -3.79
C ALA A 107 -1.71 6.52 -2.32
N VAL A 108 -0.91 7.10 -1.43
CA VAL A 108 -1.16 7.18 0.02
C VAL A 108 -1.05 8.63 0.45
#